data_AF-A0A9P4JMR7-F1
#
_entry.id   AF-A0A9P4JMR7-F1
#
_cell.length_a   1.000
_cell.length_b   1.000
_cell.length_c   1.000
_cell.angle_alpha   90.00
_cell.angle_beta   90.00
_cell.angle_gamma   90.00
#
_symmetry.space_group_name_H-M   'P 1'
#
loop_
_entity.id
_entity.type
_entity.pdbx_description
1 polymer ?
#
loop_
_entity_poly.entity_id
_entity_poly.type
_entity_poly.pdbx_seq_one_letter_code
_entity_poly.pdbx_strand_id
1 'polypeptide(L)'
;MTVLLLMPWLRLRKWTFKPQRLSDHAMQLHFSNPVHRFACLAISTSPLHEWHPFATFPSADRRPGGSMVISAAGDWTRQLIASPRTSYWVKGSPKVGVLSLTVMFRRVIIVTTGSGIGPCISSLVDGPKDQFCRLIWSTPTPVETFGKEMTQWVTQVDPDAVIIDTRVTGRPDLVRLAYKMYLDCDAEAVFVLSNRTVTKKVVYGLESRGIPAYGPIFDS
;
A
#
# COMPACT_ATOMS: atom_id res chain seq x y z
N MET A 1 -6.18 32.26 -7.45
CA MET A 1 -5.85 31.12 -6.54
C MET A 1 -7.06 30.42 -5.95
N THR A 2 -8.22 31.05 -5.79
CA THR A 2 -9.40 30.47 -5.12
C THR A 2 -10.11 29.33 -5.89
N VAL A 3 -10.12 29.38 -7.23
CA VAL A 3 -10.75 28.33 -8.06
C VAL A 3 -10.04 26.98 -7.95
N LEU A 4 -8.72 26.97 -7.76
CA LEU A 4 -7.93 25.75 -7.59
C LEU A 4 -8.24 25.01 -6.28
N LEU A 5 -8.64 25.74 -5.22
CA LEU A 5 -9.05 25.15 -3.95
C LEU A 5 -10.45 24.50 -4.04
N LEU A 6 -11.32 25.02 -4.90
CA LEU A 6 -12.67 24.49 -5.15
C LEU A 6 -12.69 23.33 -6.15
N MET A 7 -11.70 23.25 -7.03
CA MET A 7 -11.64 22.26 -8.12
C MET A 7 -11.77 20.79 -7.67
N PRO A 8 -11.19 20.34 -6.53
CA PRO A 8 -11.41 18.97 -6.05
C PRO A 8 -12.87 18.69 -5.67
N TRP A 9 -13.56 19.69 -5.12
CA TRP A 9 -14.96 19.62 -4.70
C TRP A 9 -15.93 19.62 -5.88
N LEU A 10 -15.58 20.29 -6.98
CA LEU A 10 -16.31 20.22 -8.24
C LEU A 10 -16.24 18.83 -8.90
N ARG A 11 -15.27 18.00 -8.49
CA ARG A 11 -15.10 16.60 -8.95
C ARG A 11 -15.47 15.58 -7.88
N LEU A 12 -16.31 15.98 -6.93
CA LEU A 12 -16.85 15.06 -5.94
C LEU A 12 -17.78 14.06 -6.61
N ARG A 13 -17.50 12.76 -6.44
CA ARG A 13 -18.29 11.67 -7.03
C ARG A 13 -18.57 10.63 -5.98
N LYS A 14 -19.72 9.97 -6.09
CA LYS A 14 -20.03 8.80 -5.27
C LYS A 14 -19.67 7.54 -6.05
N TRP A 15 -18.81 6.71 -5.47
CA TRP A 15 -18.40 5.45 -6.07
C TRP A 15 -19.01 4.28 -5.31
N THR A 16 -19.30 3.22 -6.04
CA THR A 16 -19.81 1.97 -5.46
C THR A 16 -18.66 1.02 -5.25
N PHE A 17 -18.60 0.45 -4.04
CA PHE A 17 -17.59 -0.51 -3.63
C PHE A 17 -18.27 -1.79 -3.18
N LYS A 18 -17.67 -2.94 -3.51
CA LYS A 18 -18.04 -4.23 -2.97
C LYS A 18 -17.10 -4.55 -1.80
N PRO A 19 -17.58 -4.50 -0.55
CA PRO A 19 -16.77 -4.84 0.61
C PRO A 19 -16.56 -6.36 0.67
N GLN A 20 -15.33 -6.78 0.94
CA GLN A 20 -14.93 -8.14 1.26
C GLN A 20 -14.15 -8.10 2.58
N ARG A 21 -14.73 -8.70 3.61
CA ARG A 21 -14.09 -8.78 4.92
C ARG A 21 -12.93 -9.78 4.84
N LEU A 22 -11.71 -9.32 5.14
CA LEU A 22 -10.55 -10.21 5.25
C LEU A 22 -10.42 -10.73 6.68
N SER A 23 -10.63 -9.85 7.66
CA SER A 23 -10.60 -10.18 9.09
C SER A 23 -11.39 -9.15 9.91
N ASP A 24 -11.36 -9.27 11.24
CA ASP A 24 -11.85 -8.22 12.13
C ASP A 24 -10.98 -6.95 12.07
N HIS A 25 -9.76 -7.05 11.56
CA HIS A 25 -8.79 -5.96 11.50
C HIS A 25 -8.59 -5.38 10.10
N ALA A 26 -8.99 -6.09 9.04
CA ALA A 26 -8.81 -5.65 7.66
C ALA A 26 -10.02 -5.93 6.76
N MET A 27 -10.27 -5.00 5.85
CA MET A 27 -11.34 -5.04 4.85
C MET A 27 -10.74 -4.71 3.48
N GLN A 28 -11.14 -5.45 2.45
CA GLN A 28 -10.84 -5.14 1.06
C GLN A 28 -12.08 -4.52 0.42
N LEU A 29 -11.91 -3.36 -0.22
CA LEU A 29 -12.97 -2.74 -1.02
C LEU A 29 -12.62 -2.89 -2.50
N HIS A 30 -13.52 -3.55 -3.24
CA HIS A 30 -13.41 -3.70 -4.70
C HIS A 30 -14.22 -2.64 -5.41
N PHE A 31 -13.69 -2.08 -6.49
CA PHE A 31 -14.38 -1.11 -7.35
C PHE A 31 -14.14 -1.44 -8.83
N SER A 32 -15.08 -1.06 -9.69
CA SER A 32 -14.99 -1.29 -11.15
C SER A 32 -14.53 -0.07 -11.94
N ASN A 33 -14.47 1.10 -11.29
CA ASN A 33 -14.05 2.34 -11.94
C ASN A 33 -12.57 2.25 -12.37
N PRO A 34 -12.23 2.70 -13.59
CA PRO A 34 -10.86 2.71 -14.05
C PRO A 34 -10.04 3.73 -13.24
N VAL A 35 -8.88 3.30 -12.77
CA VAL A 35 -7.94 4.10 -11.99
C VAL A 35 -6.54 3.85 -12.56
N HIS A 36 -5.68 4.88 -12.58
CA HIS A 36 -4.30 4.72 -13.02
C HIS A 36 -3.48 3.84 -12.07
N ARG A 37 -2.39 3.28 -12.59
CA ARG A 37 -1.43 2.49 -11.80
C ARG A 37 -0.85 3.34 -10.68
N PHE A 38 -0.53 2.71 -9.54
CA PHE A 38 0.02 3.39 -8.36
C PHE A 38 -0.87 4.51 -7.79
N ALA A 39 -2.16 4.48 -8.08
CA ALA A 39 -3.08 5.49 -7.59
C ALA A 39 -3.34 5.37 -6.09
N CYS A 40 -3.56 6.51 -5.48
CA CYS A 40 -4.08 6.67 -4.15
C CYS A 40 -5.44 7.38 -4.22
N LEU A 41 -6.48 6.71 -3.74
CA LEU A 41 -7.84 7.20 -3.72
C LEU A 41 -8.21 7.66 -2.32
N ALA A 42 -8.68 8.90 -2.18
CA ALA A 42 -9.24 9.38 -0.93
C ALA A 42 -10.74 9.11 -0.90
N ILE A 43 -11.19 8.38 0.12
CA ILE A 43 -12.61 8.07 0.33
C ILE A 43 -13.13 8.72 1.61
N SER A 44 -14.42 9.03 1.63
CA SER A 44 -15.13 9.48 2.84
C SER A 44 -16.58 8.95 2.90
N THR A 45 -17.10 8.84 4.11
CA THR A 45 -18.52 8.57 4.40
C THR A 45 -19.40 9.83 4.25
N SER A 46 -18.81 11.03 4.38
CA SER A 46 -19.49 12.32 4.30
C SER A 46 -18.78 13.24 3.30
N PRO A 47 -19.50 13.97 2.44
CA PRO A 47 -18.86 14.80 1.42
C PRO A 47 -17.96 15.88 2.03
N LEU A 48 -18.30 16.40 3.22
CA LEU A 48 -17.63 17.57 3.83
C LEU A 48 -16.61 17.23 4.92
N HIS A 49 -16.56 15.99 5.42
CA HIS A 49 -15.75 15.62 6.58
C HIS A 49 -14.92 14.34 6.35
N GLU A 50 -13.80 14.23 7.09
CA GLU A 50 -12.99 13.01 7.27
C GLU A 50 -12.64 12.25 5.98
N TRP A 51 -11.58 12.72 5.30
CA TRP A 51 -11.07 12.12 4.06
C TRP A 51 -9.88 11.22 4.35
N HIS A 52 -9.97 9.94 3.95
CA HIS A 52 -8.93 8.95 4.19
C HIS A 52 -8.33 8.44 2.88
N PRO A 53 -7.01 8.63 2.64
CA PRO A 53 -6.33 8.15 1.45
C PRO A 53 -5.97 6.66 1.60
N PHE A 54 -6.29 5.86 0.58
CA PHE A 54 -5.88 4.47 0.46
C PHE A 54 -5.27 4.21 -0.90
N ALA A 55 -4.18 3.44 -0.92
CA ALA A 55 -3.59 3.01 -2.17
C ALA A 55 -4.44 1.91 -2.82
N THR A 56 -4.59 2.02 -4.13
CA THR A 56 -5.30 1.04 -4.94
C THR A 56 -4.31 0.08 -5.60
N PHE A 57 -4.74 -1.14 -5.82
CA PHE A 57 -3.98 -2.17 -6.53
C PHE A 57 -4.91 -2.94 -7.48
N PRO A 58 -4.39 -3.58 -8.54
CA PRO A 58 -5.21 -4.31 -9.49
C PRO A 58 -5.94 -5.47 -8.80
N SER A 59 -6.99 -5.99 -9.43
CA SER A 59 -7.56 -7.27 -9.02
C SER A 59 -6.68 -8.41 -9.54
N ALA A 60 -6.52 -9.50 -8.77
CA ALA A 60 -5.79 -10.68 -9.22
C ALA A 60 -6.32 -11.22 -10.56
N ASP A 61 -7.65 -11.20 -10.74
CA ASP A 61 -8.35 -11.61 -11.98
C ASP A 61 -8.19 -10.64 -13.17
N ARG A 62 -7.41 -9.56 -13.06
CA ARG A 62 -7.21 -8.51 -14.10
C ARG A 62 -8.50 -7.92 -14.69
N ARG A 63 -9.62 -8.01 -13.97
CA ARG A 63 -10.88 -7.38 -14.35
C ARG A 63 -10.73 -5.85 -14.31
N PRO A 64 -11.48 -5.11 -15.15
CA PRO A 64 -11.47 -3.65 -15.10
C PRO A 64 -11.90 -3.17 -13.71
N GLY A 65 -11.08 -2.31 -13.12
CA GLY A 65 -11.23 -1.83 -11.75
C GLY A 65 -10.00 -2.10 -10.90
N GLY A 66 -10.21 -2.16 -9.59
CA GLY A 66 -9.15 -2.44 -8.63
C GLY A 66 -9.69 -2.69 -7.23
N SER A 67 -8.78 -2.86 -6.31
CA SER A 67 -9.05 -3.06 -4.90
C SER A 67 -8.24 -2.08 -4.05
N MET A 68 -8.70 -1.84 -2.83
CA MET A 68 -7.91 -1.21 -1.78
C MET A 68 -8.07 -2.02 -0.51
N VAL A 69 -7.02 -2.06 0.31
CA VAL A 69 -7.04 -2.74 1.62
C VAL A 69 -7.04 -1.68 2.70
N ILE A 70 -7.98 -1.80 3.62
CA ILE A 70 -8.17 -0.90 4.74
C ILE A 70 -7.93 -1.70 6.02
N SER A 71 -6.95 -1.27 6.82
CA SER A 71 -6.72 -1.82 8.16
C SER A 71 -7.24 -0.89 9.24
N ALA A 72 -7.62 -1.44 10.39
CA ALA A 72 -8.07 -0.69 11.54
C ALA A 72 -6.91 0.10 12.18
N ALA A 73 -6.80 1.39 11.84
CA ALA A 73 -5.79 2.31 12.37
C ALA A 73 -6.41 3.42 13.25
N GLY A 74 -7.67 3.77 13.02
CA GLY A 74 -8.41 4.77 13.78
C GLY A 74 -9.92 4.52 13.73
N ASP A 75 -10.69 5.36 14.41
CA ASP A 75 -12.12 5.10 14.65
C ASP A 75 -12.93 5.04 13.35
N TRP A 76 -12.63 5.92 12.38
CA TRP A 76 -13.24 5.88 11.06
C TRP A 76 -13.01 4.54 10.33
N THR A 77 -11.77 4.04 10.32
CA THR A 77 -11.45 2.76 9.68
C THR A 77 -12.06 1.57 10.42
N ARG A 78 -12.12 1.61 11.75
CA ARG A 78 -12.78 0.57 12.57
C ARG A 78 -14.26 0.53 12.29
N GLN A 79 -14.92 1.69 12.22
CA GLN A 79 -16.33 1.79 11.89
C GLN A 79 -16.61 1.28 10.48
N LEU A 80 -15.75 1.62 9.51
CA LEU A 80 -15.87 1.10 8.14
C LEU A 80 -15.78 -0.43 8.11
N ILE A 81 -14.86 -1.03 8.87
CA ILE A 81 -14.70 -2.49 8.92
C ILE A 81 -15.90 -3.15 9.63
N ALA A 82 -16.41 -2.56 10.71
CA ALA A 82 -17.52 -3.08 11.49
C ALA A 82 -18.89 -2.95 10.79
N SER A 83 -19.08 -1.88 10.01
CA SER A 83 -20.34 -1.59 9.31
C SER A 83 -20.06 -1.01 7.92
N PRO A 84 -19.61 -1.87 6.97
CA PRO A 84 -19.20 -1.40 5.65
C PRO A 84 -20.39 -0.87 4.85
N ARG A 85 -20.22 0.32 4.27
CA ARG A 85 -21.14 0.87 3.28
C ARG A 85 -20.74 0.40 1.88
N THR A 86 -21.72 0.34 0.98
CA THR A 86 -21.51 0.01 -0.44
C THR A 86 -21.16 1.24 -1.28
N SER A 87 -21.24 2.44 -0.72
CA SER A 87 -20.92 3.66 -1.44
C SER A 87 -20.17 4.67 -0.59
N TYR A 88 -19.10 5.22 -1.16
CA TYR A 88 -18.28 6.27 -0.55
C TYR A 88 -18.10 7.44 -1.49
N TRP A 89 -17.86 8.61 -0.91
CA TRP A 89 -17.47 9.80 -1.65
C TRP A 89 -16.00 9.73 -2.01
N VAL A 90 -15.69 10.11 -3.23
CA VAL A 90 -14.35 10.20 -3.81
C VAL A 90 -14.14 11.63 -4.29
N LYS A 91 -13.01 12.24 -3.94
CA LYS A 91 -12.69 13.62 -4.30
C LYS A 91 -11.49 13.70 -5.22
N GLY A 92 -11.61 14.54 -6.24
CA GLY A 92 -10.50 14.93 -7.12
C GLY A 92 -10.03 13.80 -8.03
N SER A 93 -8.84 13.99 -8.61
CA SER A 93 -8.13 12.94 -9.36
C SER A 93 -7.28 12.12 -8.39
N PRO A 94 -7.21 10.78 -8.56
CA PRO A 94 -6.38 9.97 -7.67
C PRO A 94 -4.93 10.45 -7.72
N LYS A 95 -4.24 10.43 -6.58
CA LYS A 95 -2.84 10.88 -6.50
C LYS A 95 -1.92 9.75 -6.90
N VAL A 96 -0.72 10.07 -7.36
CA VAL A 96 0.31 9.07 -7.64
C VAL A 96 1.05 8.76 -6.32
N GLY A 97 1.15 7.49 -5.95
CA GLY A 97 1.83 7.04 -4.74
C GLY A 97 3.35 6.96 -4.90
N VAL A 98 4.08 6.93 -3.78
CA VAL A 98 5.56 6.90 -3.76
C VAL A 98 6.16 5.73 -4.57
N LEU A 99 5.43 4.62 -4.66
CA LEU A 99 5.87 3.46 -5.43
C LEU A 99 5.89 3.70 -6.95
N SER A 100 5.30 4.76 -7.48
CA SER A 100 5.48 5.08 -8.90
C SER A 100 6.93 5.39 -9.24
N LEU A 101 7.74 5.81 -8.26
CA LEU A 101 9.16 6.10 -8.45
C LEU A 101 9.99 4.83 -8.60
N THR A 102 9.46 3.65 -8.25
CA THR A 102 10.20 2.39 -8.41
C THR A 102 10.58 2.17 -9.86
N VAL A 103 9.76 2.59 -10.82
CA VAL A 103 9.98 2.39 -12.27
C VAL A 103 11.23 3.09 -12.81
N MET A 104 11.83 3.99 -12.03
CA MET A 104 13.09 4.67 -12.38
C MET A 104 14.32 3.79 -12.15
N PHE A 105 14.17 2.69 -11.41
CA PHE A 105 15.24 1.79 -11.01
C PHE A 105 15.02 0.42 -11.65
N ARG A 106 16.10 -0.26 -12.08
CA ARG A 106 16.04 -1.63 -12.60
C ARG A 106 15.96 -2.67 -11.49
N ARG A 107 16.51 -2.39 -10.31
CA ARG A 107 16.59 -3.34 -9.19
C ARG A 107 16.14 -2.66 -7.89
N VAL A 108 15.00 -3.05 -7.36
CA VAL A 108 14.42 -2.42 -6.16
C VAL A 108 14.07 -3.42 -5.08
N ILE A 109 14.21 -2.99 -3.83
CA ILE A 109 13.66 -3.68 -2.66
C ILE A 109 12.48 -2.88 -2.15
N ILE A 110 11.34 -3.54 -1.90
CA ILE A 110 10.18 -2.93 -1.27
C ILE A 110 10.02 -3.50 0.13
N VAL A 111 10.09 -2.63 1.14
CA VAL A 111 9.87 -2.97 2.54
C VAL A 111 8.49 -2.46 2.94
N THR A 112 7.61 -3.33 3.38
CA THR A 112 6.24 -2.95 3.74
C THR A 112 5.76 -3.59 5.04
N THR A 113 4.84 -2.92 5.72
CA THR A 113 4.21 -3.45 6.94
C THR A 113 2.70 -3.34 6.90
N GLY A 114 1.99 -4.35 7.43
CA GLY A 114 0.53 -4.34 7.49
C GLY A 114 -0.12 -4.17 6.10
N SER A 115 -1.12 -3.29 6.00
CA SER A 115 -1.87 -3.02 4.76
C SER A 115 -1.10 -2.32 3.65
N GLY A 116 0.13 -1.88 3.91
CA GLY A 116 1.02 -1.40 2.86
C GLY A 116 1.30 -2.44 1.77
N ILE A 117 0.90 -3.71 1.96
CA ILE A 117 1.04 -4.77 0.96
C ILE A 117 0.29 -4.51 -0.35
N GLY A 118 -0.90 -3.89 -0.29
CA GLY A 118 -1.72 -3.60 -1.47
C GLY A 118 -0.95 -2.83 -2.55
N PRO A 119 -0.45 -1.60 -2.27
CA PRO A 119 0.34 -0.84 -3.24
C PRO A 119 1.61 -1.57 -3.70
N CYS A 120 2.24 -2.37 -2.84
CA CYS A 120 3.41 -3.15 -3.21
C CYS A 120 3.09 -4.18 -4.29
N ILE A 121 1.93 -4.83 -4.20
CA ILE A 121 1.47 -5.77 -5.24
C ILE A 121 1.25 -5.06 -6.56
N SER A 122 0.70 -3.84 -6.58
CA SER A 122 0.61 -3.06 -7.83
C SER A 122 2.00 -2.82 -8.45
N SER A 123 3.04 -2.66 -7.63
CA SER A 123 4.42 -2.51 -8.14
C SER A 123 4.99 -3.79 -8.70
N LEU A 124 4.73 -4.92 -8.04
CA LEU A 124 5.18 -6.24 -8.48
C LEU A 124 4.46 -6.69 -9.76
N VAL A 125 3.18 -6.35 -9.92
CA VAL A 125 2.34 -6.79 -11.04
C VAL A 125 2.38 -5.83 -12.23
N ASP A 126 2.31 -4.53 -11.98
CA ASP A 126 2.22 -3.49 -13.01
C ASP A 126 3.56 -2.80 -13.31
N GLY A 127 4.64 -3.24 -12.65
CA GLY A 127 6.00 -2.74 -12.88
C GLY A 127 6.53 -3.07 -14.28
N PRO A 128 7.67 -2.46 -14.68
CA PRO A 128 8.34 -2.82 -15.92
C PRO A 128 8.69 -4.32 -15.95
N LYS A 129 8.49 -4.99 -17.09
CA LYS A 129 8.66 -6.45 -17.21
C LYS A 129 10.05 -6.96 -16.82
N ASP A 130 11.09 -6.16 -17.11
CA ASP A 130 12.49 -6.52 -16.85
C ASP A 130 13.02 -5.95 -15.52
N GLN A 131 12.15 -5.35 -14.70
CA GLN A 131 12.53 -4.82 -13.40
C GLN A 131 12.63 -5.96 -12.38
N PHE A 132 13.77 -6.04 -11.71
CA PHE A 132 13.92 -6.86 -10.52
C PHE A 132 13.27 -6.14 -9.33
N CYS A 133 12.33 -6.79 -8.66
CA CYS A 133 11.68 -6.27 -7.47
C CYS A 133 11.56 -7.37 -6.42
N ARG A 134 12.04 -7.08 -5.20
CA ARG A 134 11.96 -8.02 -4.06
C ARG A 134 11.18 -7.41 -2.90
N LEU A 135 10.29 -8.19 -2.30
CA LEU A 135 9.45 -7.76 -1.21
C LEU A 135 9.95 -8.27 0.15
N ILE A 136 9.96 -7.37 1.13
CA ILE A 136 10.01 -7.68 2.56
C ILE A 136 8.69 -7.22 3.16
N TRP A 137 7.85 -8.15 3.60
CA TRP A 137 6.57 -7.85 4.23
C TRP A 137 6.54 -8.31 5.67
N SER A 138 6.42 -7.36 6.61
CA SER A 138 6.34 -7.65 8.04
C SER A 138 5.00 -7.25 8.63
N THR A 139 4.25 -8.23 9.15
CA THR A 139 2.92 -8.00 9.73
C THR A 139 2.62 -9.03 10.81
N PRO A 140 1.80 -8.74 11.83
CA PRO A 140 1.26 -9.81 12.67
C PRO A 140 0.28 -10.67 11.86
N THR A 141 0.36 -12.00 12.02
CA THR A 141 -0.66 -12.96 11.56
C THR A 141 -1.12 -12.68 10.11
N PRO A 142 -0.21 -12.77 9.11
CA PRO A 142 -0.47 -12.33 7.73
C PRO A 142 -1.67 -13.05 7.10
N VAL A 143 -1.77 -14.36 7.31
CA VAL A 143 -2.84 -15.20 6.73
C VAL A 143 -4.18 -14.89 7.40
N GLU A 144 -4.20 -14.75 8.72
CA GLU A 144 -5.42 -14.45 9.47
C GLU A 144 -5.91 -13.02 9.22
N THR A 145 -5.00 -12.08 9.02
CA THR A 145 -5.35 -10.66 8.86
C THR A 145 -5.78 -10.33 7.44
N PHE A 146 -5.02 -10.80 6.44
CA PHE A 146 -5.20 -10.43 5.03
C PHE A 146 -5.75 -11.55 4.16
N GLY A 147 -5.94 -12.75 4.73
CA GLY A 147 -6.42 -13.91 4.02
C GLY A 147 -5.32 -14.67 3.28
N LYS A 148 -5.56 -15.98 3.09
CA LYS A 148 -4.66 -16.87 2.35
C LYS A 148 -4.45 -16.41 0.91
N GLU A 149 -5.49 -15.90 0.26
CA GLU A 149 -5.44 -15.41 -1.13
C GLU A 149 -4.38 -14.31 -1.31
N MET A 150 -4.33 -13.33 -0.39
CA MET A 150 -3.33 -12.25 -0.44
C MET A 150 -1.91 -12.81 -0.32
N THR A 151 -1.67 -13.68 0.67
CA THR A 151 -0.35 -14.29 0.88
C THR A 151 0.09 -15.15 -0.31
N GLN A 152 -0.83 -15.93 -0.89
CA GLN A 152 -0.56 -16.74 -2.07
C GLN A 152 -0.25 -15.88 -3.29
N TRP A 153 -0.97 -14.77 -3.46
CA TRP A 153 -0.73 -13.85 -4.55
C TRP A 153 0.65 -13.21 -4.43
N VAL A 154 1.05 -12.78 -3.23
CA VAL A 154 2.41 -12.28 -2.95
C VAL A 154 3.46 -13.31 -3.36
N THR A 155 3.34 -14.56 -2.92
CA THR A 155 4.27 -15.64 -3.29
C THR A 155 4.25 -15.97 -4.78
N GLN A 156 3.12 -15.78 -5.46
CA GLN A 156 3.02 -15.99 -6.90
C GLN A 156 3.74 -14.89 -7.70
N VAL A 157 3.65 -13.63 -7.25
CA VAL A 157 4.31 -12.50 -7.94
C VAL A 157 5.78 -12.36 -7.59
N ASP A 158 6.15 -12.76 -6.36
CA ASP A 158 7.51 -12.75 -5.85
C ASP A 158 7.76 -14.04 -5.04
N PRO A 159 8.26 -15.12 -5.67
CA PRO A 159 8.48 -16.41 -5.03
C PRO A 159 9.48 -16.39 -3.87
N ASP A 160 10.44 -15.47 -3.87
CA ASP A 160 11.39 -15.32 -2.76
C ASP A 160 11.07 -14.10 -1.87
N ALA A 161 9.81 -13.64 -1.89
CA ALA A 161 9.34 -12.62 -0.96
C ALA A 161 9.56 -13.05 0.49
N VAL A 162 10.10 -12.15 1.30
CA VAL A 162 10.30 -12.38 2.73
C VAL A 162 9.04 -11.96 3.48
N ILE A 163 8.19 -12.93 3.80
CA ILE A 163 6.96 -12.72 4.59
C ILE A 163 7.25 -13.06 6.06
N ILE A 164 7.13 -12.06 6.93
CA ILE A 164 7.46 -12.17 8.36
C ILE A 164 6.20 -12.03 9.19
N ASP A 165 5.83 -13.11 9.88
CA ASP A 165 4.85 -13.06 10.96
C ASP A 165 5.51 -12.58 12.26
N THR A 166 5.17 -11.35 12.64
CA THR A 166 5.72 -10.72 13.86
C THR A 166 5.18 -11.30 15.17
N ARG A 167 4.10 -12.09 15.14
CA ARG A 167 3.61 -12.81 16.32
C ARG A 167 4.42 -14.07 16.61
N VAL A 168 4.97 -14.69 15.57
CA VAL A 168 5.81 -15.90 15.69
C VAL A 168 7.27 -15.52 15.90
N THR A 169 7.79 -14.58 15.10
CA THR A 169 9.23 -14.25 15.06
C THR A 169 9.61 -13.03 15.91
N GLY A 170 8.63 -12.30 16.45
CA GLY A 170 8.84 -10.98 17.04
C GLY A 170 8.97 -9.87 16.00
N ARG A 171 9.23 -8.64 16.44
CA ARG A 171 9.45 -7.51 15.52
C ARG A 171 10.88 -7.55 14.97
N PRO A 172 11.10 -7.75 13.66
CA PRO A 172 12.43 -7.86 13.10
C PRO A 172 13.14 -6.51 13.06
N ASP A 173 14.47 -6.54 12.98
CA ASP A 173 15.25 -5.37 12.58
C ASP A 173 15.15 -5.18 11.05
N LEU A 174 14.12 -4.42 10.65
CA LEU A 174 13.88 -4.10 9.24
C LEU A 174 15.03 -3.33 8.59
N VAL A 175 15.83 -2.58 9.34
CA VAL A 175 17.00 -1.86 8.78
C VAL A 175 18.05 -2.87 8.35
N ARG A 176 18.40 -3.80 9.25
CA ARG A 176 19.38 -4.85 8.96
C ARG A 176 18.91 -5.76 7.84
N LEU A 177 17.63 -6.14 7.85
CA LEU A 177 17.07 -7.01 6.83
C LEU A 177 17.06 -6.34 5.45
N ALA A 178 16.61 -5.08 5.36
CA ALA A 178 16.61 -4.33 4.11
C ALA A 178 18.04 -4.09 3.60
N TYR A 179 18.98 -3.77 4.50
CA TYR A 179 20.40 -3.61 4.15
C TYR A 179 20.99 -4.89 3.57
N LYS A 180 20.77 -6.04 4.24
CA LYS A 180 21.25 -7.34 3.74
C LYS A 180 20.64 -7.66 2.39
N MET A 181 19.32 -7.51 2.25
CA MET A 181 18.63 -7.79 0.98
C MET A 181 19.11 -6.88 -0.16
N TYR A 182 19.36 -5.60 0.14
CA TYR A 182 19.89 -4.65 -0.82
C TYR A 182 21.23 -5.11 -1.39
N LEU A 183 22.15 -5.59 -0.54
CA LEU A 183 23.44 -6.13 -0.97
C LEU A 183 23.30 -7.47 -1.70
N ASP A 184 22.56 -8.41 -1.13
CA ASP A 184 22.40 -9.76 -1.68
C ASP A 184 21.75 -9.72 -3.09
N CYS A 185 20.85 -8.76 -3.31
CA CYS A 185 20.16 -8.58 -4.59
C CYS A 185 20.82 -7.54 -5.50
N ASP A 186 21.95 -6.93 -5.13
CA ASP A 186 22.57 -5.84 -5.89
C ASP A 186 21.52 -4.78 -6.31
N ALA A 187 20.73 -4.31 -5.34
CA ALA A 187 19.64 -3.38 -5.60
C ALA A 187 20.17 -1.94 -5.76
N GLU A 188 19.39 -1.09 -6.43
CA GLU A 188 19.71 0.32 -6.65
C GLU A 188 18.98 1.24 -5.65
N ALA A 189 17.83 0.80 -5.15
CA ALA A 189 17.02 1.58 -4.21
C ALA A 189 16.14 0.70 -3.31
N VAL A 190 15.81 1.23 -2.13
CA VAL A 190 14.84 0.64 -1.20
C VAL A 190 13.62 1.55 -1.03
N PHE A 191 12.42 1.02 -1.24
CA PHE A 191 11.16 1.73 -1.01
C PHE A 191 10.48 1.21 0.24
N VAL A 192 10.18 2.09 1.19
CA VAL A 192 9.61 1.75 2.49
C VAL A 192 8.17 2.25 2.58
N LEU A 193 7.21 1.32 2.70
CA LEU A 193 5.79 1.61 2.95
C LEU A 193 5.37 1.09 4.31
N SER A 194 5.43 1.96 5.31
CA SER A 194 5.02 1.61 6.67
C SER A 194 4.39 2.82 7.37
N ASN A 195 4.15 2.70 8.67
CA ASN A 195 3.79 3.84 9.50
C ASN A 195 4.96 4.85 9.60
N ARG A 196 4.68 6.05 10.11
CA ARG A 196 5.64 7.15 10.24
C ARG A 196 6.93 6.76 10.96
N THR A 197 6.81 6.05 12.08
CA THR A 197 7.95 5.69 12.93
C THR A 197 8.88 4.70 12.24
N VAL A 198 8.32 3.62 11.67
CA VAL A 198 9.09 2.59 10.99
C VAL A 198 9.70 3.14 9.70
N THR A 199 8.93 3.90 8.92
CA THR A 199 9.41 4.51 7.68
C THR A 199 10.62 5.40 7.95
N LYS A 200 10.51 6.35 8.90
CA LYS A 200 11.63 7.22 9.28
C LYS A 200 12.85 6.42 9.74
N LYS A 201 12.67 5.39 10.58
CA LYS A 201 13.76 4.56 11.09
C LYS A 201 14.49 3.81 9.96
N VAL A 202 13.75 3.18 9.05
CA VAL A 202 14.35 2.37 7.97
C VAL A 202 15.00 3.26 6.92
N VAL A 203 14.33 4.33 6.49
CA VAL A 203 14.90 5.28 5.52
C VAL A 203 16.19 5.88 6.07
N TYR A 204 16.15 6.49 7.26
CA TYR A 204 17.33 7.07 7.88
C TYR A 204 18.47 6.05 8.07
N GLY A 205 18.13 4.82 8.52
CA GLY A 205 19.12 3.77 8.73
C GLY A 205 19.81 3.30 7.44
N LEU A 206 19.12 3.34 6.30
CA LEU A 206 19.70 2.97 5.01
C LEU A 206 20.48 4.15 4.40
N GLU A 207 19.91 5.36 4.42
CA GLU A 207 20.56 6.57 3.91
C GLU A 207 21.86 6.87 4.66
N SER A 208 21.91 6.67 5.98
CA SER A 208 23.14 6.83 6.77
C SER A 208 24.26 5.86 6.38
N ARG A 209 23.96 4.86 5.54
CA ARG A 209 24.90 3.86 4.99
C ARG A 209 25.13 4.06 3.48
N GLY A 210 24.67 5.17 2.92
CA GLY A 210 24.81 5.49 1.49
C GLY A 210 23.83 4.74 0.59
N ILE A 211 22.79 4.10 1.14
CA ILE A 211 21.78 3.39 0.35
C ILE A 211 20.63 4.35 0.01
N PRO A 212 20.25 4.50 -1.27
CA PRO A 212 19.08 5.26 -1.65
C PRO A 212 17.80 4.62 -1.08
N ALA A 213 17.13 5.32 -0.16
CA ALA A 213 15.90 4.83 0.45
C ALA A 213 14.80 5.88 0.39
N TYR A 214 13.59 5.47 0.02
CA TYR A 214 12.45 6.36 -0.20
C TYR A 214 11.24 5.88 0.58
N GLY A 215 10.46 6.80 1.13
CA GLY A 215 9.21 6.48 1.82
C GLY A 215 8.17 7.59 1.66
N PRO A 216 6.91 7.34 2.04
CA PRO A 216 5.90 8.37 2.03
C PRO A 216 6.29 9.53 2.96
N ILE A 217 6.00 10.76 2.51
CA ILE A 217 6.13 11.96 3.33
C ILE A 217 4.93 12.03 4.27
N PHE A 218 5.19 12.24 5.56
CA PHE A 218 4.17 12.40 6.58
C PHE A 218 4.10 13.87 6.98
N ASP A 219 3.20 14.62 6.33
CA ASP A 219 2.87 16.00 6.69
C ASP A 219 1.90 15.99 7.88
N SER A 220 2.44 15.81 9.08
CA SER A 220 1.75 16.01 10.37
C SER A 220 2.75 16.25 11.50
#